data_AF-E9IVN2-F1
#
_entry.id   AF-E9IVN2-F1
#
_cell.length_a   1.000
_cell.length_b   1.000
_cell.length_c   1.000
_cell.angle_alpha   90.00
_cell.angle_beta   90.00
_cell.angle_gamma   90.00
#
_symmetry.space_group_name_H-M   'P 1'
#
loop_
_entity.id
_entity.type
_entity.pdbx_description
1 polymer ?
#
loop_
_entity_poly.entity_id
_entity_poly.type
_entity_poly.pdbx_seq_one_letter_code
_entity_poly.pdbx_strand_id
1 'polypeptide(L)'
;KSYGPINVHTFRSDRYINRHSEHHYAEENPHCCKETHIQGHYSVNVWMGILDKTIIGLHFFPENTNINAEVYTEFLEKTLPNLLNNVQLNIP
;
A
#
# COMPACT_ATOMS: atom_id res chain seq x y z
N LYS A 1 24.44 15.45 0.19
CA LYS A 1 24.26 13.98 0.11
C LYS A 1 22.78 13.74 -0.14
N SER A 2 22.40 13.39 -1.37
CA SER A 2 21.00 13.13 -1.74
C SER A 2 20.66 11.73 -1.28
N TYR A 3 19.78 11.62 -0.29
CA TYR A 3 19.18 10.33 0.07
C TYR A 3 18.47 9.80 -1.18
N GLY A 4 18.79 8.58 -1.60
CA GLY A 4 18.16 7.94 -2.76
C GLY A 4 16.65 7.83 -2.56
N PRO A 5 15.87 7.64 -3.65
CA PRO A 5 14.43 7.51 -3.53
C PRO A 5 14.11 6.42 -2.52
N ILE A 6 13.44 6.80 -1.44
CA ILE A 6 12.85 5.87 -0.49
C ILE A 6 11.88 5.01 -1.31
N ASN A 7 12.12 3.71 -1.41
CA ASN A 7 11.30 2.78 -2.21
C ASN A 7 9.97 2.45 -1.52
N VAL A 8 9.31 3.47 -0.97
CA VAL A 8 8.03 3.36 -0.30
C VAL A 8 6.98 4.03 -1.17
N HIS A 9 5.88 3.33 -1.36
CA HIS A 9 4.71 3.84 -2.07
C HIS A 9 3.54 4.00 -1.11
N THR A 10 2.83 5.12 -1.22
CA THR A 10 1.61 5.39 -0.46
C THR A 10 0.40 5.11 -1.32
N PHE A 11 -0.38 4.10 -0.97
CA PHE A 11 -1.71 3.89 -1.55
C PHE A 11 -2.72 4.67 -0.73
N ARG A 12 -3.58 5.44 -1.40
CA ARG A 12 -4.64 6.22 -0.75
C ARG A 12 -5.99 5.73 -1.22
N SER A 13 -6.91 5.56 -0.29
CA SER A 13 -8.32 5.40 -0.57
C SER A 13 -9.04 6.59 0.06
N ASP A 14 -9.71 7.37 -0.77
CA ASP A 14 -10.68 8.38 -0.35
C ASP A 14 -12.05 7.75 -0.04
N ARG A 15 -12.14 6.41 -0.05
CA ARG A 15 -13.38 5.63 0.05
C ARG A 15 -14.45 6.05 -0.98
N TYR A 16 -14.08 6.81 -2.01
CA TYR A 16 -14.88 6.95 -3.20
C TYR A 16 -14.70 5.63 -3.97
N ILE A 17 -15.46 4.62 -3.56
CA ILE A 17 -15.70 3.47 -4.44
C ILE A 17 -16.12 4.09 -5.76
N ASN A 18 -15.44 3.74 -6.86
CA ASN A 18 -15.78 4.28 -8.16
C ASN A 18 -17.27 4.03 -8.40
N ARG A 19 -18.09 5.07 -8.27
CA ARG A 19 -19.56 4.94 -8.28
C ARG A 19 -20.05 4.42 -9.64
N HIS A 20 -19.23 4.54 -10.69
CA HIS A 20 -19.50 3.91 -11.99
C HIS A 20 -19.49 2.38 -11.95
N SER A 21 -18.85 1.74 -10.98
CA SER A 21 -18.82 0.28 -10.83
C SER A 21 -19.91 -0.27 -9.92
N GLU A 22 -20.78 0.59 -9.38
CA GLU A 22 -21.87 0.19 -8.48
C GLU A 22 -23.12 -0.19 -9.29
N HIS A 23 -23.34 -1.49 -9.48
CA HIS A 23 -24.51 -2.00 -10.18
C HIS A 23 -25.62 -2.40 -9.20
N HIS A 24 -26.77 -1.74 -9.32
CA HIS A 24 -28.02 -2.12 -8.63
C HIS A 24 -28.94 -2.80 -9.63
N TYR A 25 -29.22 -4.09 -9.45
CA TYR A 25 -30.18 -4.81 -10.26
C TYR A 25 -31.54 -4.82 -9.56
N ALA A 26 -32.57 -4.29 -10.20
CA ALA A 26 -33.95 -4.33 -9.76
C ALA A 26 -34.90 -4.35 -10.97
N GLU A 27 -36.08 -4.95 -10.82
CA GLU A 27 -37.10 -5.05 -11.87
C GLU A 27 -37.73 -3.68 -12.20
N GLU A 28 -37.79 -2.78 -11.20
CA GLU A 28 -38.14 -1.37 -11.35
C GLU A 28 -37.04 -0.47 -10.75
N ASN A 29 -36.91 0.76 -11.26
CA ASN A 29 -35.85 1.70 -10.86
C ASN A 29 -35.89 1.97 -9.34
N PRO A 30 -34.86 1.56 -8.58
CA PRO A 30 -34.92 1.58 -7.12
C PRO A 30 -34.72 2.98 -6.51
N HIS A 31 -34.54 4.03 -7.31
CA HIS A 31 -34.34 5.42 -6.87
C HIS A 31 -33.33 5.55 -5.70
N CYS A 32 -32.23 4.79 -5.76
CA CYS A 32 -31.28 4.70 -4.65
C CYS A 32 -30.57 6.05 -4.42
N CYS A 33 -30.98 6.77 -3.37
CA CYS A 33 -30.21 7.87 -2.77
C CYS A 33 -29.37 7.31 -1.63
N LYS A 34 -28.04 7.29 -1.77
CA LYS A 34 -27.13 6.94 -0.67
C LYS A 34 -26.57 8.21 -0.03
N GLU A 35 -27.03 8.51 1.18
CA GLU A 35 -26.41 9.51 2.03
C GLU A 35 -25.03 8.99 2.45
N THR A 36 -23.99 9.69 2.04
CA THR A 36 -22.61 9.21 2.14
C THR A 36 -21.88 10.01 3.21
N HIS A 37 -21.91 9.55 4.46
CA HIS A 37 -21.07 10.08 5.54
C HIS A 37 -19.67 9.47 5.46
N ILE A 38 -18.90 9.83 4.43
CA ILE A 38 -17.52 9.36 4.28
C ILE A 38 -16.57 10.51 4.63
N GLN A 39 -16.07 10.52 5.86
CA GLN A 39 -15.04 11.45 6.32
C GLN A 39 -13.66 10.79 6.44
N GLY A 40 -13.55 9.48 6.23
CA GLY A 40 -12.31 8.73 6.43
C GLY A 40 -11.54 8.52 5.14
N HIS A 41 -10.50 9.32 4.91
CA HIS A 41 -9.41 8.98 4.01
C HIS A 41 -8.48 7.99 4.72
N TYR A 42 -8.11 6.90 4.05
CA TYR A 42 -7.13 5.96 4.58
C TYR A 42 -5.95 5.88 3.62
N SER A 43 -4.74 5.80 4.19
CA SER A 43 -3.52 5.64 3.41
C SER A 43 -2.66 4.55 4.00
N VAL A 44 -2.15 3.68 3.15
CA VAL A 44 -1.25 2.60 3.52
C VAL A 44 0.08 2.82 2.83
N ASN A 45 1.15 2.84 3.63
CA ASN A 45 2.51 2.89 3.11
C ASN A 45 3.04 1.47 2.96
N VAL A 46 3.66 1.19 1.81
CA VAL A 46 4.18 -0.13 1.48
C VAL A 46 5.60 0.00 0.96
N TRP A 47 6.50 -0.84 1.46
CA TRP A 47 7.79 -1.10 0.83
C TRP A 47 7.70 -2.38 -0.01
N MET A 48 8.36 -2.36 -1.18
CA MET A 48 8.46 -3.50 -2.07
C MET A 48 9.83 -3.49 -2.76
N GLY A 49 10.55 -4.61 -2.67
CA GLY A 49 11.73 -4.85 -3.47
C GLY A 49 11.37 -5.50 -4.80
N ILE A 50 12.07 -5.14 -5.87
CA ILE A 50 12.01 -5.86 -7.15
C ILE A 50 13.42 -6.33 -7.45
N LEU A 51 13.59 -7.64 -7.64
CA LEU A 51 14.84 -8.24 -8.11
C LEU A 51 14.53 -9.07 -9.34
N ASP A 52 15.05 -8.62 -10.47
CA ASP A 52 14.86 -9.23 -11.77
C ASP A 52 13.36 -9.39 -12.13
N LYS A 53 12.81 -10.61 -12.13
CA LYS A 53 11.39 -10.88 -12.38
C LYS A 53 10.59 -11.20 -11.11
N THR A 54 11.21 -11.05 -9.94
CA THR A 54 10.62 -11.46 -8.66
C THR A 54 10.35 -10.26 -7.78
N ILE A 55 9.13 -10.21 -7.24
CA ILE A 55 8.75 -9.26 -6.18
C ILE A 55 9.24 -9.81 -4.85
N ILE A 56 9.91 -8.96 -4.07
CA ILE A 56 10.51 -9.29 -2.80
C ILE A 56 9.85 -8.47 -1.69
N GLY A 57 9.51 -9.17 -0.60
CA GLY A 57 9.42 -8.54 0.72
C GLY A 57 8.38 -7.43 0.81
N LEU A 58 7.16 -7.68 0.38
CA LEU A 58 6.06 -6.72 0.57
C LEU A 58 5.92 -6.42 2.08
N HIS A 59 6.16 -5.18 2.49
CA HIS A 59 6.07 -4.76 3.89
C HIS A 59 5.09 -3.61 4.04
N PHE A 60 4.04 -3.84 4.84
CA PHE A 60 3.06 -2.83 5.19
C PHE A 60 3.50 -2.13 6.47
N PHE A 61 3.67 -0.81 6.40
CA PHE A 61 3.86 -0.01 7.59
C PHE A 61 2.51 0.17 8.32
N PRO A 62 2.52 0.33 9.65
CA PRO A 62 1.29 0.55 10.40
C PRO A 62 0.50 1.75 9.89
N GLU A 63 -0.83 1.63 9.96
CA GLU A 63 -1.76 2.71 9.64
C GLU A 63 -1.46 3.90 10.58
N ASN A 64 -1.17 5.07 10.01
CA ASN A 64 -0.71 6.30 10.69
C ASN A 64 0.80 6.43 10.98
N THR A 65 1.65 5.52 10.48
CA THR A 65 3.11 5.73 10.55
C THR A 65 3.57 6.76 9.51
N ASN A 66 4.12 7.88 9.98
CA ASN A 66 4.86 8.82 9.13
C ASN A 66 6.28 8.29 8.92
N ILE A 67 6.60 7.91 7.68
CA ILE A 67 7.91 7.34 7.34
C ILE A 67 8.91 8.47 7.20
N ASN A 68 9.62 8.71 8.29
CA ASN A 68 10.78 9.59 8.34
C ASN A 68 12.07 8.78 8.18
N ALA A 69 13.22 9.47 8.20
CA ALA A 69 14.52 8.83 8.03
C ALA A 69 14.82 7.77 9.12
N GLU A 70 14.40 8.00 10.36
CA GLU A 70 14.62 7.09 11.49
C GLU A 70 13.81 5.80 11.33
N VAL A 71 12.50 5.91 11.09
CA VAL A 71 11.59 4.77 10.86
C VAL A 71 12.06 3.95 9.66
N TYR A 72 12.50 4.62 8.59
CA TYR A 72 13.01 3.92 7.42
C TYR A 72 14.35 3.24 7.70
N THR A 73 15.24 3.87 8.47
CA THR A 73 16.52 3.26 8.86
C THR A 73 16.29 2.02 9.73
N GLU A 74 15.39 2.10 10.71
CA GLU A 74 15.01 0.95 11.54
C GLU A 74 14.46 -0.20 10.68
N PHE A 75 13.61 0.10 9.71
CA PHE A 75 13.12 -0.88 8.74
C PHE A 75 14.27 -1.54 7.96
N LEU A 76 15.22 -0.75 7.45
CA LEU A 76 16.37 -1.24 6.69
C LEU A 76 17.27 -2.16 7.53
N GLU A 77 17.44 -1.87 8.81
CA GLU A 77 18.35 -2.62 9.69
C GLU A 77 17.68 -3.86 10.31
N LYS A 78 16.42 -3.75 10.73
CA LYS A 78 15.75 -4.79 11.52
C LYS A 78 14.81 -5.67 10.71
N THR A 79 14.18 -5.13 9.67
CA THR A 79 13.10 -5.82 8.96
C THR A 79 13.53 -6.29 7.58
N LEU A 80 14.21 -5.43 6.81
CA LEU A 80 14.63 -5.75 5.45
C LEU A 80 15.49 -7.02 5.36
N PRO A 81 16.50 -7.27 6.21
CA PRO A 81 17.31 -8.49 6.11
C PRO A 81 16.47 -9.76 6.23
N ASN A 82 15.45 -9.76 7.10
CA ASN A 82 14.53 -10.88 7.26
C ASN A 82 13.64 -11.09 6.03
N LEU A 83 13.22 -10.00 5.38
CA LEU A 83 12.45 -10.08 4.13
C LEU A 83 13.30 -10.63 2.98
N LEU A 84 14.59 -10.28 2.94
CA LEU A 84 15.53 -10.77 1.92
C LEU A 84 15.94 -12.24 2.15
N ASN A 85 16.03 -12.70 3.39
CA ASN A 85 16.39 -14.10 3.71
C ASN A 85 15.41 -15.13 3.14
N ASN A 86 14.16 -14.74 2.91
CA ASN A 86 13.13 -15.62 2.32
C ASN A 86 13.16 -15.64 0.79
N VAL A 87 14.07 -14.88 0.17
CA VAL A 87 14.23 -14.84 -1.28
C VAL A 87 15.25 -15.89 -1.67
N GLN A 88 14.81 -16.91 -2.39
CA GLN A 88 15.73 -17.79 -3.10
C GLN A 88 16.43 -16.97 -4.19
N LEU A 89 17.65 -16.53 -3.91
CA LEU A 89 18.51 -15.94 -4.91
C LEU A 89 18.90 -17.07 -5.85
N ASN A 90 18.29 -17.10 -7.04
CA ASN A 90 18.73 -17.98 -8.11
C ASN A 90 20.03 -17.39 -8.69
N ILE A 91 21.11 -17.52 -7.91
CA ILE A 91 22.46 -17.11 -8.31
C ILE A 91 23.01 -18.28 -9.15
N PRO A 92 23.42 -18.06 -10.41
CA PRO A 92 24.05 -19.10 -11.22
C PRO A 92 25.40 -19.54 -10.66
#